data_AF-A0A2K3JGF4-F1
#
_entry.id   AF-A0A2K3JGF4-F1
#
_cell.length_a   1.000
_cell.length_b   1.000
_cell.length_c   1.000
_cell.angle_alpha   90.00
_cell.angle_beta   90.00
_cell.angle_gamma   90.00
#
_symmetry.space_group_name_H-M   'P 1'
#
loop_
_entity.id
_entity.type
_entity.pdbx_description
1 polymer ?
#
loop_
_entity_poly.entity_id
_entity_poly.type
_entity_poly.pdbx_seq_one_letter_code
_entity_poly.pdbx_strand_id
1 'polypeptide(L)'
;MHIHGFLKGTAPYILLSVRAEKPKILRQIPFLIDTGSDITGIALKDCLAMGISFHSLGRPVGSIRGIKEKARRWEIHGELRAITQETKVERFGPMKLYILETSADCPSLLGRDFLEQFGFQLLYNIKKRAIFLEK
;
A
#
# COMPACT_ATOMS: atom_id res chain seq x y z
N MET A 1 -4.56 10.11 -12.55
CA MET A 1 -3.71 8.96 -13.00
C MET A 1 -4.63 7.85 -13.40
N HIS A 2 -4.65 7.41 -14.67
CA HIS A 2 -5.53 6.33 -15.09
C HIS A 2 -4.84 4.98 -14.89
N ILE A 3 -5.28 4.21 -13.90
CA ILE A 3 -4.92 2.80 -13.81
C ILE A 3 -5.87 2.05 -14.75
N HIS A 4 -5.36 1.67 -15.94
CA HIS A 4 -6.17 0.95 -16.92
C HIS A 4 -6.67 -0.38 -16.36
N GLY A 5 -7.92 -0.70 -16.72
CA GLY A 5 -8.76 -1.71 -16.09
C GLY A 5 -8.07 -3.04 -15.78
N PHE A 6 -8.42 -3.60 -14.63
CA PHE A 6 -7.92 -4.89 -14.20
C PHE A 6 -8.46 -5.99 -15.12
N LEU A 7 -7.56 -6.76 -15.75
CA LEU A 7 -7.95 -7.98 -16.44
C LEU A 7 -8.59 -8.93 -15.41
N LYS A 8 -9.73 -9.52 -15.77
CA LYS A 8 -10.40 -10.51 -14.92
C LYS A 8 -9.41 -11.64 -14.63
N GLY A 9 -9.03 -11.80 -13.35
CA GLY A 9 -8.11 -12.85 -12.88
C GLY A 9 -6.70 -12.39 -12.51
N THR A 10 -6.31 -11.13 -12.74
CA THR A 10 -5.01 -10.58 -12.29
C THR A 10 -5.20 -9.64 -11.11
N ALA A 11 -4.40 -9.83 -10.05
CA ALA A 11 -4.41 -8.96 -8.89
C ALA A 11 -3.88 -7.54 -9.23
N PRO A 12 -4.53 -6.48 -8.73
CA PRO A 12 -4.21 -5.10 -9.10
C PRO A 12 -2.99 -4.56 -8.33
N TYR A 13 -1.78 -4.64 -8.91
CA TYR A 13 -0.57 -4.10 -8.29
C TYR A 13 -0.14 -2.75 -8.87
N ILE A 14 0.43 -1.90 -8.01
CA ILE A 14 1.12 -0.65 -8.38
C ILE A 14 2.48 -0.58 -7.70
N LEU A 15 3.51 -0.17 -8.44
CA LEU A 15 4.85 0.03 -7.89
C LEU A 15 4.99 1.47 -7.37
N LEU A 16 5.18 1.63 -6.07
CA LEU A 16 5.34 2.95 -5.43
C LEU A 16 6.69 3.06 -4.73
N SER A 17 7.31 4.23 -4.82
CA SER A 17 8.48 4.54 -4.01
C SER A 17 8.03 5.00 -2.63
N VAL A 18 8.45 4.28 -1.59
CA VAL A 18 8.22 4.63 -0.18
C VAL A 18 9.39 5.47 0.32
N ARG A 19 9.08 6.61 0.93
CA ARG A 19 10.04 7.43 1.66
C ARG A 19 9.57 7.64 3.10
N ALA A 20 10.33 7.11 4.06
CA ALA A 20 10.11 7.33 5.50
C ALA A 20 11.45 7.60 6.18
N GLU A 21 11.45 8.43 7.23
CA GLU A 21 12.68 8.79 7.93
C GLU A 21 13.00 7.87 9.12
N LYS A 22 11.96 7.35 9.79
CA LYS A 22 12.09 6.46 10.95
C LYS A 22 11.02 5.34 10.86
N PRO A 23 11.42 4.08 10.58
CA PRO A 23 12.75 3.68 10.10
C PRO A 23 13.09 4.34 8.76
N LYS A 24 14.38 4.44 8.41
CA LYS A 24 14.79 5.01 7.12
C LYS A 24 14.40 4.06 5.99
N ILE A 25 13.40 4.43 5.20
CA ILE A 25 12.94 3.69 4.01
C ILE A 25 13.10 4.60 2.78
N LEU A 26 13.77 4.10 1.74
CA LEU A 26 13.86 4.74 0.43
C LEU A 26 13.97 3.67 -0.67
N ARG A 27 12.83 3.09 -1.04
CA ARG A 27 12.75 1.93 -1.94
C ARG A 27 11.42 1.88 -2.69
N GLN A 28 11.41 1.18 -3.81
CA GLN A 28 10.19 0.83 -4.53
C GLN A 28 9.60 -0.45 -3.95
N ILE A 29 8.30 -0.44 -3.68
CA ILE A 29 7.55 -1.57 -3.12
C ILE A 29 6.31 -1.78 -4.00
N PRO A 30 6.03 -3.01 -4.46
CA PRO A 30 4.79 -3.32 -5.12
C PRO A 30 3.67 -3.39 -4.08
N PHE A 31 2.62 -2.59 -4.28
CA PHE A 31 1.43 -2.61 -3.45
C PHE A 31 0.26 -3.23 -4.21
N LEU A 32 -0.44 -4.15 -3.56
CA LEU A 32 -1.77 -4.57 -3.97
C LEU A 32 -2.76 -3.46 -3.66
N ILE A 33 -3.49 -3.00 -4.65
CA ILE A 33 -4.62 -2.08 -4.47
C ILE A 33 -5.76 -2.88 -3.83
N ASP A 34 -6.04 -2.61 -2.56
CA ASP A 34 -6.97 -3.40 -1.76
C ASP A 34 -8.02 -2.52 -1.09
N THR A 35 -9.19 -2.42 -1.74
CA THR A 35 -10.33 -1.71 -1.17
C THR A 35 -10.95 -2.42 0.05
N GLY A 36 -10.60 -3.68 0.29
CA GLY A 36 -10.98 -4.43 1.49
C GLY A 36 -10.14 -4.08 2.71
N SER A 37 -8.92 -3.56 2.53
CA SER A 37 -8.07 -3.11 3.63
C SER A 37 -8.41 -1.69 4.06
N ASP A 38 -8.67 -1.49 5.34
CA ASP A 38 -8.91 -0.16 5.92
C ASP A 38 -7.66 0.74 5.85
N ILE A 39 -6.48 0.13 5.90
CA ILE A 39 -5.20 0.82 6.05
C ILE A 39 -4.16 0.41 5.00
N THR A 40 -3.22 1.31 4.74
CA THR A 40 -2.08 1.08 3.87
C THR A 40 -0.92 0.51 4.67
N GLY A 41 -0.45 -0.67 4.26
CA GLY A 41 0.53 -1.45 5.00
C GLY A 41 1.64 -2.00 4.12
N ILE A 42 2.87 -1.93 4.61
CA ILE A 42 4.04 -2.58 4.04
C ILE A 42 4.22 -3.91 4.75
N ALA A 43 4.29 -5.01 4.01
CA ALA A 43 4.53 -6.32 4.61
C ALA A 43 5.94 -6.36 5.24
N LEU A 44 6.07 -6.94 6.43
CA LEU A 44 7.34 -7.00 7.14
C LEU A 44 8.42 -7.70 6.31
N LYS A 45 8.07 -8.73 5.53
CA LYS A 45 9.00 -9.41 4.62
C LYS A 45 9.66 -8.44 3.63
N ASP A 46 8.92 -7.44 3.15
CA ASP A 46 9.43 -6.44 2.23
C ASP A 46 10.39 -5.50 2.97
N CYS A 47 10.09 -5.14 4.22
CA CYS A 47 11.01 -4.40 5.09
C CYS A 47 12.32 -5.15 5.37
N LEU A 48 12.23 -6.44 5.69
CA LEU A 48 13.40 -7.28 5.97
C LEU A 48 14.28 -7.46 4.73
N ALA A 49 13.67 -7.65 3.56
CA ALA A 49 14.40 -7.70 2.28
C ALA A 49 15.15 -6.40 1.97
N MET A 50 14.71 -5.27 2.55
CA MET A 50 15.39 -3.98 2.44
C MET A 50 16.50 -3.76 3.50
N GLY A 51 16.75 -4.74 4.37
CA GLY A 51 17.73 -4.63 5.46
C GLY A 51 17.27 -3.75 6.63
N ILE A 52 15.97 -3.46 6.73
CA ILE A 52 15.41 -2.70 7.86
C ILE A 52 15.27 -3.66 9.04
N SER A 53 16.06 -3.42 10.09
CA SER A 53 15.99 -4.22 11.30
C SER A 53 14.68 -4.02 12.05
N PHE A 54 13.99 -5.12 12.35
CA PHE A 54 12.75 -5.13 13.11
C PHE A 54 12.88 -4.49 14.50
N HIS A 55 14.06 -4.58 15.12
CA HIS A 55 14.34 -3.96 16.42
C HIS A 55 14.22 -2.42 16.40
N SER A 56 14.40 -1.80 15.23
CA SER A 56 14.30 -0.35 15.07
C SER A 56 12.86 0.19 15.10
N LEU A 57 11.86 -0.69 15.01
CA LEU A 57 10.45 -0.29 14.94
C LEU A 57 9.84 0.00 16.32
N GLY A 58 10.51 -0.42 17.41
CA GLY A 58 9.95 -0.30 18.75
C GLY A 58 8.77 -1.25 18.98
N ARG A 59 7.80 -0.81 19.79
CA ARG A 59 6.62 -1.64 20.12
C ARG A 59 5.51 -1.47 19.07
N PRO A 60 4.77 -2.55 18.74
CA PRO A 60 3.62 -2.43 17.84
C PRO A 60 2.56 -1.52 18.45
N VAL A 61 1.90 -0.73 17.61
CA VAL A 61 0.80 0.16 18.02
C VAL A 61 -0.55 -0.54 18.07
N GLY A 62 -0.60 -1.81 17.64
CA GLY A 62 -1.79 -2.66 17.73
C GLY A 62 -1.75 -3.83 16.75
N SER A 63 -2.94 -4.33 16.40
CA SER A 63 -3.12 -5.39 15.41
C SER A 63 -4.31 -5.14 14.51
N ILE A 64 -4.27 -5.67 13.29
CA ILE A 64 -5.40 -5.69 12.34
C ILE A 64 -5.84 -7.13 12.14
N ARG A 65 -7.14 -7.36 11.96
CA ARG A 65 -7.70 -8.69 11.75
C ARG A 65 -7.83 -8.97 10.25
N GLY A 66 -7.14 -10.00 9.78
CA GLY A 66 -7.41 -10.62 8.48
C GLY A 66 -8.33 -11.83 8.62
N ILE A 67 -8.60 -12.50 7.49
CA ILE A 67 -9.47 -13.70 7.45
C ILE A 67 -8.90 -14.85 8.30
N LYS A 68 -7.59 -15.09 8.19
CA LYS A 68 -6.93 -16.25 8.83
C LYS A 68 -6.38 -15.91 10.22
N GLU A 69 -5.85 -14.70 10.40
CA GLU A 69 -5.12 -14.33 11.62
C GLU A 69 -5.10 -12.81 11.84
N LYS A 70 -4.52 -12.40 12.97
CA LYS A 70 -4.22 -11.00 13.25
C LYS A 70 -2.79 -10.66 12.83
N ALA A 71 -2.62 -9.55 12.13
CA ALA A 71 -1.32 -8.97 11.84
C ALA A 71 -0.96 -7.92 12.90
N ARG A 72 0.25 -7.97 13.47
CA ARG A 72 0.78 -6.87 14.31
C ARG A 72 1.15 -5.70 13.41
N ARG A 73 1.00 -4.47 13.90
CA ARG A 73 1.32 -3.26 13.13
C ARG A 73 2.20 -2.27 13.90
N TRP A 74 3.13 -1.66 13.17
CA TRP A 74 3.90 -0.50 13.62
C TRP A 74 3.54 0.69 12.75
N GLU A 75 3.23 1.83 13.36
CA GLU A 75 2.97 3.07 12.63
C GLU A 75 4.30 3.70 12.20
N ILE A 76 4.37 4.12 10.95
CA ILE A 76 5.46 4.91 10.40
C ILE A 76 4.88 6.11 9.67
N HIS A 77 5.60 7.23 9.66
CA HIS A 77 5.22 8.41 8.89
C HIS A 77 6.07 8.50 7.63
N GLY A 78 5.41 8.68 6.48
CA GLY A 78 6.12 8.71 5.21
C GLY A 78 5.33 9.35 4.08
N GLU A 79 5.89 9.20 2.89
CA GLU A 79 5.34 9.65 1.62
C GLU A 79 5.48 8.50 0.61
N LEU A 80 4.44 8.28 -0.19
CA LEU A 80 4.46 7.40 -1.35
C LEU A 80 4.65 8.23 -2.61
N ARG A 81 5.38 7.71 -3.60
CA ARG A 81 5.60 8.36 -4.89
C ARG A 81 5.34 7.41 -6.04
N ALA A 82 4.61 7.87 -7.05
CA ALA A 82 4.43 7.16 -8.31
C ALA A 82 5.20 7.88 -9.42
N ILE A 83 5.81 7.12 -10.34
CA ILE A 83 6.29 7.66 -11.61
C ILE A 83 5.15 7.48 -12.61
N THR A 84 4.64 8.59 -13.13
CA THR A 84 3.56 8.56 -14.12
C THR A 84 4.11 8.26 -15.52
N GLN A 85 3.22 7.93 -16.46
CA GLN A 85 3.57 7.70 -17.86
C GLN A 85 4.26 8.92 -18.51
N GLU A 86 3.94 10.13 -18.05
CA GLU A 86 4.58 11.38 -18.49
C GLU A 86 5.92 11.64 -17.80
N THR A 87 6.51 10.65 -17.13
CA THR A 87 7.74 10.77 -16.31
C THR A 87 7.65 11.78 -15.17
N LYS A 88 6.44 12.25 -14.84
CA LYS A 88 6.22 13.12 -13.68
C LYS A 88 6.20 12.28 -12.41
N VAL A 89 6.75 12.83 -11.34
CA VAL A 89 6.67 12.21 -10.01
C VAL A 89 5.43 12.74 -9.30
N GLU A 90 4.44 11.87 -9.13
CA GLU A 90 3.29 12.16 -8.29
C GLU A 90 3.61 11.80 -6.84
N ARG A 91 3.29 12.71 -5.91
CA ARG A 91 3.62 12.58 -4.48
C ARG A 91 2.35 12.45 -3.67
N PHE A 92 2.33 11.47 -2.79
CA PHE A 92 1.23 11.14 -1.89
C PHE A 92 1.75 11.16 -0.45
N GLY A 93 1.63 12.31 0.21
CA GLY A 93 2.06 12.46 1.59
C GLY A 93 2.18 13.93 2.02
N PRO A 94 2.46 14.17 3.30
CA PRO A 94 2.74 13.19 4.35
C PRO A 94 1.50 12.34 4.73
N MET A 95 1.70 11.06 5.05
CA MET A 95 0.63 10.16 5.50
C MET A 95 1.13 9.13 6.53
N LYS A 96 0.20 8.51 7.24
CA LYS A 96 0.47 7.34 8.08
C LYS A 96 0.56 6.11 7.19
N LEU A 97 1.59 5.31 7.40
CA LEU A 97 1.75 3.98 6.83
C LEU A 97 1.96 3.00 7.97
N TYR A 98 1.75 1.71 7.71
CA TYR A 98 2.00 0.68 8.72
C TYR A 98 2.98 -0.36 8.20
N ILE A 99 3.84 -0.88 9.07
CA ILE A 99 4.56 -2.13 8.80
C ILE A 99 3.72 -3.26 9.41
N LEU A 100 3.42 -4.29 8.61
CA LEU A 100 2.54 -5.39 8.96
C LEU A 100 3.31 -6.68 9.12
N GLU A 101 3.27 -7.26 10.31
CA GLU A 101 3.84 -8.57 10.57
C GLU A 101 2.71 -9.59 10.76
N THR A 102 2.77 -10.64 9.97
CA THR A 102 1.80 -11.74 9.96
C THR A 102 2.52 -13.03 9.56
N SER A 103 2.02 -14.19 9.97
CA SER A 103 2.61 -15.49 9.62
C SER A 103 2.24 -15.96 8.20
N ALA A 104 1.15 -15.42 7.66
CA ALA A 104 0.68 -15.63 6.30
C ALA A 104 1.52 -14.86 5.29
N ASP A 105 1.61 -15.39 4.08
CA ASP A 105 2.22 -14.67 2.97
C ASP A 105 1.28 -13.56 2.48
N CYS A 106 1.45 -12.37 3.04
CA CYS A 106 0.63 -11.19 2.73
C CYS A 106 1.47 -10.18 1.92
N PRO A 107 0.96 -9.65 0.79
CA PRO A 107 1.64 -8.57 0.08
C PRO A 107 1.52 -7.24 0.83
N SER A 108 2.34 -6.26 0.46
CA SER A 108 2.09 -4.87 0.84
C SER A 108 0.75 -4.40 0.24
N LEU A 109 -0.06 -3.69 1.02
CA LEU A 109 -1.44 -3.31 0.71
C LEU A 109 -1.58 -1.78 0.62
N LEU A 110 -2.23 -1.30 -0.44
CA LEU A 110 -2.68 0.07 -0.59
C LEU A 110 -4.16 0.11 -0.23
N GLY A 111 -4.46 0.53 1.00
CA GLY A 111 -5.78 0.46 1.60
C GLY A 111 -6.64 1.69 1.33
N ARG A 112 -7.83 1.70 1.91
CA ARG A 112 -8.80 2.78 1.75
C ARG A 112 -8.34 4.11 2.32
N ASP A 113 -7.55 4.11 3.40
CA ASP A 113 -6.93 5.34 3.92
C ASP A 113 -6.16 6.14 2.85
N PHE A 114 -5.36 5.46 2.02
CA PHE A 114 -4.68 6.07 0.89
C PHE A 114 -5.67 6.48 -0.20
N LEU A 115 -6.53 5.55 -0.61
CA LEU A 115 -7.44 5.76 -1.74
C LEU A 115 -8.37 6.95 -1.49
N GLU A 116 -8.97 7.03 -0.31
CA GLU A 116 -9.86 8.11 0.11
C GLU A 116 -9.08 9.42 0.29
N GLN A 117 -7.93 9.41 0.99
CA GLN A 117 -7.13 10.61 1.22
C GLN A 117 -6.71 11.30 -0.08
N PHE A 118 -6.42 10.52 -1.13
CA PHE A 118 -5.94 11.06 -2.41
C PHE A 118 -6.98 11.03 -3.52
N GLY A 119 -8.26 10.85 -3.19
CA GLY A 119 -9.39 11.05 -4.09
C GLY A 119 -9.59 9.96 -5.15
N PHE A 120 -9.11 8.75 -4.90
CA PHE A 120 -9.38 7.60 -5.77
C PHE A 120 -10.79 7.07 -5.55
N GLN A 121 -11.46 6.70 -6.65
CA GLN A 121 -12.83 6.19 -6.64
C GLN A 121 -12.95 4.92 -7.48
N LEU A 122 -13.75 3.97 -7.00
CA LEU A 122 -14.18 2.82 -7.80
C LEU A 122 -15.38 3.23 -8.68
N LEU A 123 -15.21 3.10 -9.99
CA LEU A 123 -16.24 3.41 -10.97
C LEU A 123 -16.66 2.14 -11.71
N TYR A 124 -17.95 1.85 -11.72
CA TYR A 124 -18.50 0.76 -12.51
C TYR A 124 -18.95 1.26 -13.88
N ASN A 125 -18.29 0.79 -14.93
CA ASN A 125 -18.70 1.08 -16.30
C ASN A 125 -19.70 0.02 -16.78
N ILE A 126 -20.97 0.41 -16.93
CA ILE A 126 -22.05 -0.49 -17.36
C ILE A 126 -21.77 -1.08 -18.75
N LYS A 127 -21.32 -0.26 -19.71
CA LYS A 127 -21.08 -0.70 -21.10
C LYS A 127 -19.95 -1.73 -21.19
N LYS A 128 -18.85 -1.50 -20.46
CA LYS A 128 -17.69 -2.39 -20.43
C LYS A 128 -17.84 -3.54 -19.42
N ARG A 129 -18.88 -3.51 -18.57
CA ARG A 129 -19.09 -4.43 -17.43
C ARG A 129 -17.82 -4.59 -16.60
N ALA A 130 -17.16 -3.48 -16.31
CA ALA A 130 -15.85 -3.44 -15.67
C ALA A 130 -15.79 -2.38 -14.57
N ILE A 131 -15.00 -2.65 -13.53
CA ILE A 131 -14.70 -1.72 -12.45
C ILE A 131 -13.35 -1.08 -12.73
N PHE A 132 -13.27 0.23 -12.57
CA PHE A 132 -12.07 1.03 -12.73
C PHE A 132 -11.75 1.71 -11.40
N LEU A 133 -10.46 1.90 -11.14
CA LEU A 133 -10.01 2.81 -10.10
C LEU A 133 -9.51 4.08 -10.78
N GLU A 134 -10.17 5.21 -10.52
CA GLU A 134 -9.84 6.50 -11.12
C GLU A 134 -9.51 7.55 -10.05
N LYS A 135 -8.62 8.47 -10.40
CA LYS A 135 -8.29 9.71 -9.68
C LYS A 135 -8.24 10.85 -10.67
#